data_AF-A0A2W5KN08-F1
#
_entry.id   AF-A0A2W5KN08-F1
#
_cell.length_a   1.000
_cell.length_b   1.000
_cell.length_c   1.000
_cell.angle_alpha   90.00
_cell.angle_beta   90.00
_cell.angle_gamma   90.00
#
_symmetry.space_group_name_H-M   'P 1'
#
loop_
_entity.id
_entity.type
_entity.pdbx_description
1 polymer ?
#
loop_
_entity_poly.entity_id
_entity_poly.type
_entity_poly.pdbx_seq_one_letter_code
_entity_poly.pdbx_strand_id
1 'polypeptide(L)'
;MRTAEEAIEFVRAHGIVLEAARGRAPSFSDAVAGAVIKGNWWGHPQGKLIFRLTRAVRDSGDVLVCRLLDGKITYVHRRLWPALVRLAPQLDKEDLASLRDVHTATGAHTRVTTAFPEWVPEDVAAAARALSEGEARRQLEAILV
;
A
#
# COMPACT_ATOMS: atom_id res chain seq x y z
N MET A 1 13.98 10.20 4.96
CA MET A 1 13.51 9.56 3.72
C MET A 1 13.68 10.51 2.54
N ARG A 2 14.55 10.17 1.60
CA ARG A 2 15.02 10.94 0.46
C ARG A 2 15.23 10.07 -0.80
N THR A 3 15.41 8.75 -0.64
CA THR A 3 15.64 7.81 -1.75
C THR A 3 14.51 6.79 -1.90
N ALA A 4 14.51 6.08 -3.04
CA ALA A 4 13.54 5.02 -3.33
C ALA A 4 13.68 3.84 -2.35
N GLU A 5 14.92 3.48 -2.02
CA GLU A 5 15.24 2.39 -1.11
C GLU A 5 14.73 2.68 0.30
N GLU A 6 14.97 3.89 0.82
CA GLU A 6 14.44 4.32 2.12
C GLU A 6 12.90 4.33 2.13
N ALA A 7 12.28 4.67 1.00
CA ALA A 7 10.82 4.69 0.86
C ALA A 7 10.20 3.29 0.87
N ILE A 8 10.80 2.34 0.15
CA ILE A 8 10.36 0.95 0.14
C ILE A 8 10.59 0.31 1.51
N GLU A 9 11.75 0.57 2.13
CA GLU A 9 12.06 0.06 3.47
C GLU A 9 11.10 0.61 4.52
N PHE A 10 10.70 1.88 4.43
CA PHE A 10 9.67 2.44 5.29
C PHE A 10 8.35 1.65 5.22
N VAL A 11 7.91 1.28 4.01
CA VAL A 11 6.70 0.47 3.82
C VAL A 11 6.90 -0.95 4.32
N ARG A 12 8.08 -1.55 4.10
CA ARG A 12 8.42 -2.89 4.62
C ARG A 12 8.35 -2.95 6.14
N ALA A 13 9.00 -2.00 6.81
CA ALA A 13 9.09 -1.92 8.26
C ALA A 13 7.70 -1.84 8.90
N HIS A 14 6.84 -0.96 8.39
CA HIS A 14 5.48 -0.77 8.94
C HIS A 14 4.47 -1.81 8.43
N GLY A 15 4.70 -2.41 7.26
CA GLY A 15 3.83 -3.40 6.66
C GLY A 15 2.62 -2.79 5.95
N ILE A 16 1.82 -1.98 6.65
CA ILE A 16 0.71 -1.21 6.05
C ILE A 16 0.92 0.27 6.33
N VAL A 17 0.74 1.10 5.30
CA VAL A 17 1.00 2.55 5.32
C VAL A 17 -0.07 3.27 4.50
N LEU A 18 -0.57 4.42 4.97
CA LEU A 18 -1.44 5.29 4.18
C LEU A 18 -0.57 6.18 3.27
N GLU A 19 -0.93 6.33 1.99
CA GLU A 19 -0.12 7.14 1.06
C GLU A 19 -0.05 8.62 1.49
N ALA A 20 -1.21 9.19 1.84
CA ALA A 20 -1.31 10.61 2.22
C ALA A 20 -2.45 10.91 3.21
N ALA A 21 -3.13 9.87 3.70
CA ALA A 21 -4.21 10.01 4.67
C ALA A 21 -3.69 9.82 6.09
N ARG A 22 -4.48 10.25 7.07
CA ARG A 22 -4.25 9.99 8.49
C ARG A 22 -5.21 8.91 8.96
N GLY A 23 -4.76 8.07 9.89
CA GLY A 23 -5.57 6.99 10.45
C GLY A 23 -4.74 6.08 11.34
N ARG A 24 -5.14 4.81 11.40
CA ARG A 24 -4.50 3.77 12.23
C ARG A 24 -3.09 3.38 11.76
N ALA A 25 -2.77 3.65 10.51
CA ALA A 25 -1.45 3.39 9.93
C ALA A 25 -0.66 4.70 9.71
N PRO A 26 0.68 4.66 9.70
CA PRO A 26 1.52 5.81 9.39
C PRO A 26 1.19 6.41 8.03
N SER A 27 1.36 7.73 7.91
CA SER A 27 1.23 8.47 6.64
C SER A 27 2.59 8.56 5.94
N PHE A 28 2.67 8.05 4.72
CA PHE A 28 3.89 8.08 3.91
C PHE A 28 4.30 9.52 3.56
N SER A 29 3.36 10.35 3.13
CA SER A 29 3.65 11.74 2.79
C SER A 29 4.18 12.53 3.98
N ASP A 30 3.64 12.31 5.18
CA ASP A 30 4.11 12.95 6.41
C ASP A 30 5.53 12.45 6.77
N ALA A 31 5.80 11.15 6.60
CA ALA A 31 7.13 10.58 6.82
C ALA A 31 8.19 11.14 5.84
N VAL A 32 7.84 11.37 4.57
CA VAL A 32 8.72 12.06 3.60
C VAL A 32 8.96 13.51 4.03
N ALA A 33 7.91 14.21 4.47
CA ALA A 33 8.00 15.59 4.91
C ALA A 33 8.76 15.74 6.25
N GLY A 34 8.89 14.66 7.02
CA GLY A 34 9.45 14.67 8.37
C GLY A 34 8.56 15.37 9.40
N ALA A 35 7.32 15.71 9.02
CA ALA A 35 6.34 16.39 9.85
C ALA A 35 4.94 16.16 9.27
N VAL A 36 3.91 16.40 10.09
CA VAL A 36 2.52 16.32 9.63
C VAL A 36 2.25 17.42 8.59
N ILE A 37 1.81 17.01 7.40
CA ILE A 37 1.40 17.93 6.34
C ILE A 37 0.01 18.49 6.67
N LYS A 38 -0.11 19.82 6.69
CA LYS A 38 -1.40 20.52 6.75
C LYS A 38 -1.94 20.74 5.33
N GLY A 39 -3.10 20.17 5.03
CA GLY A 39 -3.73 20.31 3.71
C GLY A 39 -3.21 19.32 2.67
N ASN A 40 -3.20 19.73 1.39
CA ASN A 40 -2.79 18.88 0.28
C ASN A 40 -1.26 18.85 0.13
N TRP A 41 -0.66 17.67 0.12
CA TRP A 41 0.79 17.50 -0.02
C TRP A 41 1.33 17.99 -1.38
N TRP A 42 0.48 18.11 -2.41
CA TRP A 42 0.90 18.59 -3.73
C TRP A 42 1.44 20.03 -3.70
N GLY A 43 0.93 20.86 -2.79
CA GLY A 43 1.42 22.24 -2.56
C GLY A 43 2.56 22.34 -1.54
N HIS A 44 2.98 21.24 -0.92
CA HIS A 44 4.05 21.24 0.06
C HIS A 44 5.40 21.54 -0.61
N PRO A 45 6.36 22.23 0.06
CA PRO A 45 7.69 22.47 -0.51
C PRO A 45 8.43 21.19 -0.96
N GLN A 46 8.14 20.06 -0.31
CA GLN A 46 8.66 18.74 -0.68
C GLN A 46 7.73 17.95 -1.62
N GLY A 47 6.70 18.55 -2.20
CA GLY A 47 5.71 17.85 -3.05
C GLY A 47 6.34 17.04 -4.17
N LYS A 48 7.34 17.60 -4.88
CA LYS A 48 8.07 16.86 -5.93
C LYS A 48 8.81 15.63 -5.39
N LEU A 49 9.36 15.71 -4.18
CA LEU A 49 10.00 14.57 -3.51
C LEU A 49 8.96 13.52 -3.14
N ILE A 50 7.85 13.93 -2.51
CA ILE A 50 6.75 13.03 -2.15
C ILE A 50 6.25 12.29 -3.38
N PHE A 51 5.94 13.01 -4.47
CA PHE A 51 5.49 12.42 -5.73
C PHE A 51 6.47 11.40 -6.28
N ARG A 52 7.76 11.73 -6.34
CA ARG A 52 8.78 10.80 -6.86
C ARG A 52 8.89 9.54 -5.99
N LEU A 53 8.81 9.67 -4.67
CA LEU A 53 8.92 8.54 -3.77
C LEU A 53 7.67 7.67 -3.74
N THR A 54 6.47 8.24 -3.87
CA THR A 54 5.24 7.44 -4.03
C THR A 54 5.29 6.61 -5.32
N ARG A 55 5.83 7.17 -6.43
CA ARG A 55 6.05 6.42 -7.68
C ARG A 55 6.99 5.24 -7.46
N ALA A 56 8.15 5.48 -6.85
CA ALA A 56 9.12 4.42 -6.55
C ALA A 56 8.53 3.29 -5.71
N VAL A 57 7.73 3.61 -4.69
CA VAL A 57 7.05 2.61 -3.86
C VAL A 57 6.05 1.80 -4.68
N ARG A 58 5.20 2.47 -5.47
CA ARG A 58 4.17 1.84 -6.31
C ARG A 58 4.76 0.94 -7.40
N ASP A 59 5.92 1.30 -7.93
CA ASP A 59 6.59 0.59 -9.03
C ASP A 59 7.53 -0.53 -8.53
N SER A 60 7.70 -0.68 -7.21
CA SER A 60 8.64 -1.64 -6.59
C SER A 60 8.32 -3.12 -6.84
N GLY A 61 7.06 -3.45 -7.16
CA GLY A 61 6.57 -4.83 -7.24
C GLY A 61 6.34 -5.51 -5.88
N ASP A 62 6.87 -4.94 -4.80
CA ASP A 62 6.75 -5.44 -3.43
C ASP A 62 5.60 -4.79 -2.63
N VAL A 63 4.85 -3.89 -3.25
CA VAL A 63 3.77 -3.14 -2.59
C VAL A 63 2.47 -3.27 -3.36
N LEU A 64 1.46 -3.80 -2.68
CA LEU A 64 0.08 -3.71 -3.12
C LEU A 64 -0.43 -2.31 -2.78
N VAL A 65 -1.04 -1.65 -3.74
CA VAL A 65 -1.76 -0.41 -3.49
C VAL A 65 -3.25 -0.70 -3.58
N CYS A 66 -3.99 -0.43 -2.52
CA CYS A 66 -5.43 -0.72 -2.45
C CYS A 66 -6.14 0.32 -1.58
N ARG A 67 -7.35 0.01 -1.11
CA ARG A 67 -8.20 0.91 -0.31
C ARG A 67 -8.61 0.35 1.05
N LEU A 68 -7.86 -0.64 1.53
CA LEU A 68 -8.10 -1.41 2.75
C LEU A 68 -8.50 -0.59 3.99
N LEU A 69 -7.92 0.59 4.20
CA LEU A 69 -8.20 1.41 5.38
C LEU A 69 -9.15 2.55 5.04
N ASP A 70 -10.44 2.39 5.38
CA ASP A 70 -11.49 3.42 5.24
C ASP A 70 -11.57 4.03 3.82
N GLY A 71 -11.37 3.21 2.79
CA GLY A 71 -11.36 3.65 1.39
C GLY A 71 -10.15 4.48 0.98
N LYS A 72 -9.14 4.65 1.86
CA LYS A 72 -7.95 5.47 1.62
C LYS A 72 -6.89 4.69 0.88
N ILE A 73 -6.13 5.37 0.02
CA ILE A 73 -4.99 4.74 -0.65
C ILE A 73 -4.01 4.20 0.40
N THR A 74 -3.88 2.88 0.38
CA THR A 74 -3.15 2.10 1.37
C THR A 74 -2.09 1.28 0.65
N TYR A 75 -0.87 1.32 1.16
CA TYR A 75 0.22 0.46 0.76
C TYR A 75 0.27 -0.75 1.69
N VAL A 76 0.37 -1.95 1.12
CA VAL A 76 0.58 -3.19 1.86
C VAL A 76 1.82 -3.88 1.30
N HIS A 77 2.85 -4.04 2.14
CA HIS A 77 4.08 -4.72 1.74
C HIS A 77 3.83 -6.22 1.50
N ARG A 78 4.56 -6.82 0.53
CA ARG A 78 4.43 -8.21 0.07
C ARG A 78 4.46 -9.24 1.20
N ARG A 79 5.24 -8.99 2.25
CA ARG A 79 5.31 -9.86 3.45
C ARG A 79 3.94 -10.11 4.12
N LEU A 80 2.97 -9.22 3.91
CA LEU A 80 1.63 -9.30 4.50
C LEU A 80 0.57 -9.79 3.50
N TRP A 81 0.88 -9.94 2.22
CA TRP A 81 -0.11 -10.37 1.23
C TRP A 81 -0.71 -11.74 1.53
N PRO A 82 0.05 -12.77 1.97
CA PRO A 82 -0.56 -14.05 2.32
C PRO A 82 -1.60 -13.93 3.44
N ALA A 83 -1.29 -13.16 4.48
CA ALA A 83 -2.24 -12.90 5.58
C ALA A 83 -3.47 -12.13 5.10
N LEU A 84 -3.27 -11.10 4.26
CA LEU A 84 -4.36 -10.31 3.68
C LEU A 84 -5.29 -11.18 2.83
N VAL A 85 -4.72 -12.00 1.94
CA VAL A 85 -5.45 -12.94 1.07
C VAL A 85 -6.18 -13.98 1.92
N ARG A 86 -5.55 -14.47 2.99
CA ARG A 86 -6.17 -15.45 3.90
C ARG A 86 -7.41 -14.88 4.61
N LEU A 87 -7.38 -13.61 4.98
CA LEU A 87 -8.51 -12.92 5.62
C LEU A 87 -9.47 -12.26 4.63
N ALA A 88 -9.19 -12.30 3.33
CA ALA A 88 -10.02 -11.67 2.31
C ALA A 88 -11.53 -12.02 2.36
N PRO A 89 -11.97 -13.25 2.75
CA PRO A 89 -13.39 -13.54 2.92
C PRO A 89 -14.11 -12.70 4.00
N GLN A 90 -13.36 -12.04 4.88
CA GLN A 90 -13.86 -11.19 5.97
C GLN A 90 -13.74 -9.69 5.63
N LEU A 91 -13.25 -9.36 4.43
CA LEU A 91 -12.98 -8.01 3.98
C LEU A 91 -13.80 -7.70 2.73
N ASP A 92 -14.00 -6.41 2.48
CA ASP A 92 -14.57 -5.92 1.22
C ASP A 92 -13.57 -6.15 0.08
N LYS A 93 -13.99 -6.83 -0.99
CA LYS A 93 -13.09 -7.22 -2.09
C LYS A 93 -12.73 -6.05 -2.98
N GLU A 94 -13.60 -5.06 -3.05
CA GLU A 94 -13.42 -3.81 -3.77
C GLU A 94 -12.29 -2.99 -3.11
N ASP A 95 -12.19 -3.04 -1.79
CA ASP A 95 -11.08 -2.43 -1.04
C ASP A 95 -9.75 -3.19 -1.18
N LEU A 96 -9.79 -4.45 -1.60
CA LEU A 96 -8.62 -5.29 -1.92
C LEU A 96 -8.19 -5.22 -3.38
N ALA A 97 -8.89 -4.47 -4.24
CA ALA A 97 -8.50 -4.31 -5.63
C ALA A 97 -7.13 -3.61 -5.75
N SER A 98 -6.25 -4.15 -6.59
CA SER A 98 -4.92 -3.59 -6.84
C SER A 98 -5.04 -2.36 -7.73
N LEU A 99 -4.51 -1.22 -7.28
CA LEU A 99 -4.50 0.06 -7.98
C LEU A 99 -3.10 0.36 -8.52
N ARG A 100 -2.90 0.25 -9.83
CA ARG A 100 -1.64 0.62 -10.49
C ARG A 100 -1.83 1.87 -11.34
N ASP A 101 -0.86 2.75 -11.34
CA ASP A 101 -0.83 3.87 -12.27
C ASP A 101 0.07 3.46 -13.45
N VAL A 102 -0.49 3.42 -14.65
CA VAL A 102 0.26 3.09 -15.87
C VAL A 102 0.60 4.39 -16.60
N HIS A 103 1.88 4.55 -16.92
CA HIS A 103 2.34 5.66 -17.75
C HIS A 103 1.95 5.38 -19.20
N THR A 104 1.14 6.26 -19.80
CA THR A 104 0.94 6.23 -21.25
C THR A 104 2.14 6.85 -21.96
N ALA A 105 2.34 6.51 -23.23
CA ALA A 105 3.36 7.11 -24.08
C ALA A 105 3.25 8.65 -24.20
N THR A 106 2.10 9.22 -23.83
CA THR A 106 1.82 10.67 -23.84
C THR A 106 2.05 11.35 -22.49
N GLY A 107 2.52 10.62 -21.47
CA GLY A 107 2.76 11.15 -20.12
C GLY A 107 1.50 11.28 -19.26
N ALA A 108 0.33 10.86 -19.75
CA ALA A 108 -0.86 10.74 -18.93
C ALA A 108 -0.76 9.49 -18.04
N HIS A 109 -1.21 9.59 -16.80
CA HIS A 109 -1.33 8.42 -15.93
C HIS A 109 -2.76 7.90 -16.00
N THR A 110 -2.93 6.68 -16.51
CA THR A 110 -4.20 5.98 -16.40
C THR A 110 -4.12 5.03 -15.20
N ARG A 111 -5.11 5.11 -14.32
CA ARG A 111 -5.24 4.15 -13.23
C ARG A 111 -5.84 2.86 -13.77
N VAL A 112 -5.13 1.76 -13.59
CA VAL A 112 -5.62 0.41 -13.84
C VAL A 112 -5.95 -0.22 -12.50
N THR A 113 -7.18 -0.72 -12.40
CA THR A 113 -7.64 -1.48 -11.25
C THR A 113 -7.72 -2.94 -11.66
N THR A 114 -7.10 -3.83 -10.88
CA THR A 114 -7.20 -5.28 -11.04
C THR A 114 -7.95 -5.85 -9.84
N ALA A 115 -9.05 -6.57 -10.09
CA ALA A 115 -9.93 -7.05 -9.03
C ALA A 115 -9.23 -8.09 -8.15
N PHE A 116 -9.68 -8.25 -6.91
CA PHE A 116 -9.31 -9.43 -6.13
C PHE A 116 -10.17 -10.63 -6.58
N PRO A 117 -9.60 -11.85 -6.76
CA PRO A 117 -8.22 -12.25 -6.49
C PRO A 117 -7.27 -12.20 -7.71
N GLU A 118 -7.65 -11.56 -8.83
CA GLU A 118 -6.91 -11.61 -10.10
C GLU A 118 -5.45 -11.15 -10.00
N TRP A 119 -5.14 -10.20 -9.13
CA TRP A 119 -3.77 -9.70 -8.96
C TRP A 119 -2.87 -10.63 -8.12
N VAL A 120 -3.43 -11.62 -7.42
CA VAL A 120 -2.73 -12.40 -6.41
C VAL A 120 -1.77 -13.40 -7.06
N PRO A 121 -0.45 -13.32 -6.81
CA PRO A 121 0.51 -14.29 -7.32
C PRO A 121 0.27 -15.70 -6.77
N GLU A 122 0.64 -16.74 -7.53
CA GLU A 122 0.42 -18.14 -7.15
C GLU A 122 1.15 -18.52 -5.85
N ASP A 123 2.38 -18.04 -5.66
CA ASP A 123 3.17 -18.28 -4.45
C ASP A 123 2.50 -17.67 -3.21
N VAL A 124 1.92 -16.48 -3.37
CA VAL A 124 1.15 -15.79 -2.32
C VAL A 124 -0.14 -16.54 -2.02
N ALA A 125 -0.86 -17.02 -3.04
CA ALA A 125 -2.07 -17.81 -2.85
C ALA A 125 -1.78 -19.14 -2.14
N ALA A 126 -0.67 -19.80 -2.46
CA ALA A 126 -0.23 -21.02 -1.77
C ALA A 126 0.12 -20.74 -0.30
N ALA A 127 0.90 -19.69 -0.04
CA ALA A 127 1.23 -19.27 1.32
C ALA A 127 -0.02 -18.88 2.13
N ALA A 128 -0.99 -18.20 1.51
CA ALA A 128 -2.25 -17.84 2.16
C ALA A 128 -3.04 -19.08 2.60
N ARG A 129 -3.14 -20.11 1.73
CA ARG A 129 -3.81 -21.38 2.07
C ARG A 129 -3.15 -22.12 3.23
N ALA A 130 -1.84 -21.97 3.40
CA ALA A 130 -1.08 -22.60 4.49
C ALA A 130 -1.26 -21.90 5.85
N LEU A 131 -1.73 -20.64 5.87
CA LEU A 131 -1.96 -19.91 7.12
C LEU A 131 -3.32 -20.27 7.73
N SER A 132 -3.36 -20.40 9.05
CA SER A 132 -4.60 -20.29 9.80
C SER A 132 -5.09 -18.84 9.83
N GLU A 133 -6.40 -18.63 10.02
CA GLU A 133 -6.94 -17.27 10.16
C GLU A 133 -6.38 -16.55 11.39
N GLY A 134 -6.08 -17.27 12.46
CA GLY A 134 -5.46 -16.72 13.66
C GLY A 134 -4.03 -16.24 13.41
N GLU A 135 -3.23 -16.98 12.65
CA GLU A 135 -1.89 -16.53 12.24
C GLU A 135 -1.95 -15.32 11.32
N ALA A 136 -2.87 -15.34 10.36
CA ALA A 136 -3.08 -14.21 9.46
C ALA A 136 -3.51 -12.95 10.23
N ARG A 137 -4.39 -13.08 11.22
CA ARG A 137 -4.81 -11.96 12.08
C ARG A 137 -3.65 -11.40 12.88
N ARG A 138 -2.82 -12.25 13.52
CA ARG A 138 -1.61 -11.80 14.25
C ARG A 138 -0.64 -11.02 13.38
N GLN A 139 -0.53 -11.35 12.09
CA GLN A 139 0.33 -10.61 11.17
C GLN A 139 -0.22 -9.22 10.81
N LEU A 140 -1.53 -9.00 10.95
CA LEU A 140 -2.24 -7.75 10.60
C LEU A 140 -2.76 -6.98 11.84
N GLU A 141 -2.55 -7.52 13.05
CA GLU A 141 -3.16 -7.11 14.32
C GLU A 141 -2.85 -5.67 14.72
N ALA A 142 -1.73 -5.09 14.26
CA ALA A 142 -1.40 -3.70 14.55
C ALA A 142 -2.37 -2.69 13.90
N ILE A 143 -3.23 -3.11 12.95
CA ILE A 143 -3.90 -2.19 12.03
C ILE A 143 -5.40 -2.53 11.76
N LEU A 144 -5.79 -3.81 11.84
CA LEU A 144 -7.17 -4.27 11.52
C LEU A 144 -8.08 -4.58 12.72
N VAL A 145 -7.63 -4.36 13.96
CA VAL A 145 -8.45 -4.50 15.17
C VAL A 145 -8.78 -3.10 15.71
#